data_AF-A0A3D5NMM7-F1
#
_entry.id   AF-A0A3D5NMM7-F1
#
_cell.length_a   1.000
_cell.length_b   1.000
_cell.length_c   1.000
_cell.angle_alpha   90.00
_cell.angle_beta   90.00
_cell.angle_gamma   90.00
#
_symmetry.space_group_name_H-M   'P 1'
#
loop_
_entity.id
_entity.type
_entity.pdbx_description
1 polymer ?
#
loop_
_entity_poly.entity_id
_entity_poly.type
_entity_poly.pdbx_seq_one_letter_code
_entity_poly.pdbx_strand_id
1 'polypeptide(L)' 'MKFFLISDNIDTQMGMRLAGIEGVVVHERREVLRALEKAMHDEEIAIVLITTKLIETCPEVISELKL' A
#
# COMPACT_ATOMS: atom_id res chain seq x y z
N MET A 1 -7.48 -14.55 -0.77
CA MET A 1 -7.06 -13.58 -1.80
C MET A 1 -7.77 -12.26 -1.56
N LYS A 2 -7.05 -11.31 -0.98
CA LYS A 2 -7.54 -9.99 -0.58
C LYS A 2 -6.77 -8.90 -1.32
N PHE A 3 -7.42 -7.75 -1.49
CA PHE A 3 -6.76 -6.50 -1.82
C PHE A 3 -6.31 -5.83 -0.52
N PHE A 4 -5.19 -5.11 -0.55
CA PHE A 4 -4.72 -4.30 0.56
C PHE A 4 -4.29 -2.91 0.07
N LEU A 5 -4.71 -1.85 0.74
CA LEU A 5 -4.38 -0.48 0.36
C LEU A 5 -3.27 0.12 1.25
N ILE A 6 -2.29 0.76 0.62
CA ILE A 6 -1.33 1.66 1.26
C ILE A 6 -1.58 3.06 0.68
N SER A 7 -2.07 3.99 1.49
CA SER A 7 -2.46 5.32 1.02
C SER A 7 -1.81 6.43 1.84
N ASP A 8 -1.63 7.61 1.25
CA ASP A 8 -1.31 8.86 1.96
C ASP A 8 -2.56 9.68 2.30
N ASN A 9 -3.75 9.15 2.01
CA ASN A 9 -5.01 9.89 2.12
C ASN A 9 -6.05 9.09 2.93
N ILE A 10 -6.54 9.71 4.01
CA ILE A 10 -7.56 9.13 4.91
C ILE A 10 -8.89 8.93 4.18
N ASP A 11 -9.30 9.84 3.31
CA ASP A 11 -10.57 9.75 2.57
C ASP A 11 -10.52 8.57 1.58
N THR A 12 -9.38 8.38 0.90
CA THR A 12 -9.17 7.20 0.05
C THR A 12 -9.24 5.91 0.86
N GLN A 13 -8.58 5.86 2.02
CA GLN A 13 -8.61 4.68 2.89
C GLN A 13 -10.03 4.39 3.39
N MET A 14 -10.77 5.41 3.83
CA MET A 14 -12.14 5.28 4.27
C MET A 14 -13.04 4.77 3.13
N GLY A 15 -12.93 5.34 1.93
CA GLY A 15 -13.69 4.91 0.75
C GLY A 15 -13.42 3.45 0.38
N MET A 16 -12.15 3.04 0.38
CA MET A 16 -11.78 1.66 0.08
C MET A 16 -12.24 0.68 1.17
N ARG A 17 -12.21 1.08 2.45
CA ARG A 17 -12.75 0.27 3.54
C ARG A 17 -14.25 0.02 3.37
N LEU A 18 -15.02 1.03 2.94
CA LEU A 18 -16.45 0.86 2.65
C LEU A 18 -16.69 -0.15 1.50
N ALA A 19 -15.75 -0.27 0.57
CA ALA A 19 -15.76 -1.28 -0.49
C ALA A 19 -15.20 -2.65 -0.06
N GLY A 20 -14.87 -2.84 1.23
CA GLY A 20 -14.33 -4.09 1.78
C GLY A 20 -12.82 -4.28 1.58
N ILE A 21 -12.10 -3.22 1.20
CA ILE A 21 -10.64 -3.24 1.02
C ILE A 21 -10.00 -2.58 2.25
N GLU A 22 -9.36 -3.40 3.08
CA GLU A 22 -8.60 -2.89 4.23
C GLU A 22 -7.28 -2.25 3.78
N GLY A 23 -6.78 -1.34 4.62
CA GLY A 23 -5.55 -0.62 4.31
C GLY A 23 -5.06 0.26 5.43
N VAL A 24 -3.88 0.86 5.20
CA VAL A 24 -3.18 1.73 6.13
C VAL A 24 -2.87 3.07 5.49
N VAL A 25 -2.91 4.13 6.31
CA VAL A 25 -2.45 5.46 5.92
C VAL A 25 -1.03 5.69 6.42
N VAL A 26 -0.12 6.07 5.53
CA VAL A 26 1.31 6.33 5.81
C VAL A 26 1.78 7.56 5.05
N HIS A 27 2.88 8.17 5.49
CA HIS A 27 3.38 9.40 4.86
C HIS A 27 4.89 9.38 4.63
N GLU A 28 5.65 8.63 5.43
CA GLU A 28 7.10 8.55 5.29
C GLU A 28 7.54 7.31 4.49
N ARG A 29 8.64 7.45 3.72
CA ARG A 29 9.30 6.35 3.00
C ARG A 29 9.45 5.09 3.87
N ARG A 30 9.94 5.24 5.10
CA ARG A 30 10.14 4.11 6.02
C ARG A 30 8.83 3.41 6.41
N GLU A 31 7.72 4.14 6.48
CA GLU A 31 6.41 3.57 6.75
C GLU A 31 5.88 2.80 5.55
N VAL A 32 6.06 3.35 4.34
CA VAL A 32 5.71 2.70 3.07
C VAL A 32 6.45 1.35 2.95
N LEU A 33 7.76 1.34 3.16
CA LEU A 33 8.56 0.11 3.05
C LEU A 33 8.12 -0.97 4.07
N ARG A 34 7.86 -0.58 5.32
CA ARG A 34 7.36 -1.51 6.34
C ARG A 34 5.95 -2.04 6.02
N ALA A 35 5.09 -1.20 5.44
CA ALA A 35 3.75 -1.62 5.04
C ALA A 35 3.81 -2.58 3.85
N LEU A 36 4.66 -2.30 2.85
CA LEU A 36 4.91 -3.18 1.71
C LEU A 36 5.48 -4.52 2.15
N GLU A 37 6.53 -4.53 2.97
CA GLU A 37 7.15 -5.76 3.49
C GLU A 37 6.12 -6.63 4.21
N LYS A 38 5.33 -6.04 5.12
CA LYS A 38 4.24 -6.75 5.80
C LYS A 38 3.21 -7.32 4.82
N ALA A 39 2.81 -6.54 3.82
CA ALA A 39 1.83 -7.00 2.84
C ALA A 39 2.37 -8.13 1.95
N MET A 40 3.67 -8.10 1.63
CA MET A 40 4.32 -9.15 0.83
C MET A 40 4.51 -10.48 1.61
N HIS A 41 4.58 -10.41 2.94
CA HIS A 41 4.69 -11.60 3.80
C HIS A 41 3.33 -12.22 4.18
N ASP A 42 2.21 -11.58 3.81
CA ASP A 42 0.87 -12.06 4.09
C ASP A 42 0.33 -12.84 2.88
N GLU A 43 0.23 -14.17 3.02
CA GLU A 43 -0.25 -15.06 1.96
C GLU A 43 -1.74 -14.84 1.60
N GLU A 44 -2.51 -14.14 2.43
CA GLU A 44 -3.89 -13.80 2.09
C GLU A 44 -3.99 -12.63 1.10
N ILE A 45 -2.98 -11.76 1.05
CA ILE A 45 -2.93 -10.56 0.20
C ILE A 45 -2.42 -10.95 -1.19
N ALA A 46 -3.29 -10.75 -2.19
CA ALA A 46 -2.95 -11.03 -3.58
C ALA A 46 -2.53 -9.77 -4.35
N ILE A 47 -3.11 -8.61 -3.99
CA ILE A 47 -2.91 -7.35 -4.70
C ILE A 47 -2.73 -6.22 -3.69
N VAL A 48 -1.66 -5.46 -3.84
CA VAL A 48 -1.41 -4.22 -3.08
C VAL A 48 -1.75 -3.03 -3.97
N LEU A 49 -2.62 -2.16 -3.48
CA LEU A 49 -2.95 -0.87 -4.07
C LEU A 49 -2.12 0.19 -3.35
N ILE A 50 -1.49 1.09 -4.10
CA ILE A 50 -0.69 2.18 -3.53
C ILE A 50 -1.00 3.51 -4.24
N THR A 51 -1.06 4.60 -3.50
CA THR A 51 -1.23 5.93 -4.10
C THR A 51 0.05 6.40 -4.77
N THR A 52 -0.09 7.09 -5.92
CA THR A 52 1.05 7.54 -6.74
C THR A 52 2.03 8.41 -5.96
N LYS A 53 1.55 9.27 -5.06
CA LYS A 53 2.42 10.12 -4.23
C LYS A 53 3.35 9.30 -3.34
N LEU A 54 2.91 8.15 -2.83
CA LEU A 54 3.78 7.28 -2.03
C LEU A 54 4.82 6.57 -2.89
N ILE A 55 4.48 6.22 -4.13
CA ILE A 55 5.43 5.63 -5.10
C ILE A 55 6.60 6.59 -5.35
N GLU A 56 6.34 7.89 -5.46
CA GLU A 56 7.37 8.91 -5.64
C GLU A 56 8.38 8.99 -4.48
N THR A 57 8.04 8.46 -3.30
CA THR A 57 8.95 8.42 -2.14
C THR A 57 9.89 7.22 -2.14
N CYS A 58 9.62 6.19 -2.94
CA CYS A 58 10.36 4.91 -2.98
C CYS A 58 10.56 4.37 -4.42
N PRO A 59 10.97 5.18 -5.41
CA PRO A 59 10.95 4.78 -6.82
C PRO A 59 11.83 3.56 -7.12
N GLU A 60 12.97 3.42 -6.44
CA GLU A 60 13.88 2.29 -6.60
C GLU A 60 13.25 0.96 -6.20
N VAL A 61 12.48 0.94 -5.10
CA VAL A 61 11.87 -0.29 -4.58
C VAL A 61 10.72 -0.74 -5.49
N ILE A 62 9.92 0.20 -5.97
CA ILE A 62 8.83 -0.11 -6.92
C ILE A 62 9.40 -0.63 -8.24
N SER A 63 10.48 -0.03 -8.73
CA SER A 63 11.17 -0.50 -9.94
C SER A 63 11.77 -1.90 -9.79
N GLU A 64 12.33 -2.24 -8.62
CA GLU A 64 12.89 -3.57 -8.34
C GLU A 64 11.78 -4.64 -8.26
N LEU A 65 10.65 -4.30 -7.66
CA LEU A 65 9.49 -5.19 -7.55
C LEU A 65 8.74 -5.35 -8.89
N LYS A 66 9.10 -4.59 -9.93
CA LYS A 66 8.42 -4.54 -11.24
C LYS A 66 6.91 -4.27 -11.11
N LEU A 67 6.54 -3.49 -10.10
CA LEU A 67 5.17 -3.06 -9.82
C LEU A 67 4.78 -1.86 -10.69
#